data_AF-A0A7J4I9S7-F1
#
_entry.id   AF-A0A7J4I9S7-F1
#
_cell.length_a   1.000
_cell.length_b   1.000
_cell.length_c   1.000
_cell.angle_alpha   90.00
_cell.angle_beta   90.00
_cell.angle_gamma   90.00
#
_symmetry.space_group_name_H-M   'P 1'
#
loop_
_entity.id
_entity.type
_entity.pdbx_description
1 polymer ?
#
loop_
_entity_poly.entity_id
_entity_poly.type
_entity_poly.pdbx_seq_one_letter_code
_entity_poly.pdbx_strand_id
1 'polypeptide(L)'
;MNTHTIIVPIDRKRSVQLLALLEMFSRNAVIPMKDIAAVIPKSTFFALLYKLKVIGRIVSERCSFDLFTFERTFDLEQKREVKLMKSNAKLEMAEVDGLVFAVFTKQA
;
A
#
# COMPACT_ATOMS: atom_id res chain seq x y z
N MET A 1 2.68 23.63 -9.35
CA MET A 1 2.66 22.50 -8.38
C MET A 1 3.39 21.34 -9.02
N ASN A 2 4.40 20.78 -8.36
CA ASN A 2 5.18 19.69 -8.94
C ASN A 2 4.54 18.36 -8.52
N THR A 3 4.12 17.57 -9.51
CA THR A 3 3.54 16.24 -9.23
C THR A 3 4.61 15.19 -9.46
N HIS A 4 4.80 14.31 -8.47
CA HIS A 4 5.71 13.17 -8.57
C HIS A 4 4.89 11.91 -8.79
N THR A 5 5.23 11.15 -9.82
CA THR A 5 4.53 9.90 -10.17
C THR A 5 5.53 8.74 -10.25
N ILE A 6 5.17 7.62 -9.63
CA ILE A 6 5.90 6.36 -9.65
C ILE A 6 5.00 5.30 -10.25
N ILE A 7 5.51 4.54 -11.22
CA ILE A 7 4.81 3.42 -11.85
C ILE A 7 5.58 2.14 -11.55
N VAL A 8 4.90 1.17 -10.94
CA VAL A 8 5.50 -0.12 -10.58
C VAL A 8 4.78 -1.23 -11.34
N PRO A 9 5.45 -1.96 -12.24
CA PRO A 9 4.87 -3.13 -12.88
C PRO A 9 4.72 -4.27 -11.85
N ILE A 10 3.56 -4.94 -11.88
CA ILE A 10 3.22 -6.04 -10.98
C ILE A 10 2.95 -7.30 -11.79
N ASP A 11 3.75 -8.35 -11.55
CA ASP A 11 3.45 -9.67 -12.07
C ASP A 11 2.28 -10.29 -11.28
N ARG A 12 1.11 -10.38 -11.93
CA ARG A 12 -0.14 -10.89 -11.35
C ARG A 12 -0.01 -12.32 -10.81
N LYS A 13 0.81 -13.16 -11.45
CA LYS A 13 0.97 -14.58 -11.07
C LYS A 13 1.95 -14.75 -9.92
N ARG A 14 3.05 -14.00 -9.94
CA ARG A 14 4.11 -14.12 -8.92
C ARG A 14 3.86 -13.27 -7.67
N SER A 15 3.03 -12.23 -7.79
CA SER A 15 2.86 -11.21 -6.75
C SER A 15 1.42 -11.11 -6.24
N VAL A 16 0.69 -12.22 -6.17
CA VAL A 16 -0.74 -12.27 -5.81
C VAL A 16 -1.05 -11.52 -4.51
N GLN A 17 -0.28 -11.74 -3.44
CA GLN A 17 -0.52 -11.09 -2.15
C GLN A 17 -0.14 -9.61 -2.13
N LEU A 18 0.89 -9.22 -2.89
CA LEU A 18 1.24 -7.80 -3.07
C LEU A 18 0.12 -7.08 -3.83
N LEU A 19 -0.40 -7.71 -4.87
CA LEU A 19 -1.50 -7.19 -5.66
C LEU A 19 -2.76 -7.01 -4.81
N ALA A 20 -3.14 -8.03 -4.03
CA ALA A 20 -4.26 -7.94 -3.11
C ALA A 20 -4.10 -6.77 -2.12
N LEU A 21 -2.91 -6.61 -1.53
CA LEU A 21 -2.64 -5.48 -0.62
C LEU A 21 -2.79 -4.12 -1.31
N LEU A 22 -2.25 -3.99 -2.53
CA LEU A 22 -2.31 -2.76 -3.31
C LEU A 22 -3.74 -2.43 -3.75
N GLU A 23 -4.54 -3.43 -4.14
CA GLU A 23 -5.96 -3.25 -4.47
C GLU A 23 -6.77 -2.82 -3.24
N MET A 24 -6.49 -3.37 -2.05
CA MET A 24 -7.12 -2.92 -0.82
C MET A 24 -6.81 -1.44 -0.55
N PHE A 25 -5.55 -1.02 -0.74
CA PHE A 25 -5.12 0.37 -0.57
C PHE A 25 -5.59 1.32 -1.68
N SER A 26 -5.84 0.83 -2.89
CA SER A 26 -6.35 1.68 -3.97
C SER A 26 -7.80 2.08 -3.70
N ARG A 27 -8.57 1.20 -3.04
CA ARG A 27 -9.99 1.39 -2.74
C ARG A 27 -10.27 2.03 -1.38
N ASN A 28 -9.39 1.82 -0.40
CA ASN A 28 -9.61 2.23 0.98
C ASN A 28 -8.49 3.16 1.47
N ALA A 29 -8.89 4.27 2.08
CA ALA A 29 -7.96 5.15 2.80
C ALA A 29 -7.50 4.55 4.13
N VAL A 30 -8.33 3.68 4.72
CA VAL A 30 -8.10 3.03 6.02
C VAL A 30 -8.45 1.56 5.90
N ILE A 31 -7.55 0.68 6.34
CA ILE A 31 -7.76 -0.77 6.30
C ILE A 31 -7.50 -1.36 7.69
N PRO A 32 -8.50 -1.97 8.34
CA PRO A 32 -8.30 -2.73 9.56
C PRO A 32 -7.35 -3.92 9.38
N MET A 33 -6.46 -4.17 10.34
CA MET A 33 -5.50 -5.28 10.27
C MET A 33 -6.18 -6.65 10.17
N LYS A 34 -7.38 -6.80 10.72
CA LYS A 34 -8.18 -8.03 10.63
C LYS A 34 -8.56 -8.37 9.19
N ASP A 35 -8.88 -7.36 8.37
CA ASP A 35 -9.30 -7.55 6.99
C ASP A 35 -8.09 -7.90 6.11
N ILE A 36 -6.92 -7.32 6.43
CA ILE A 36 -5.65 -7.69 5.82
C ILE A 36 -5.29 -9.15 6.17
N ALA A 37 -5.41 -9.52 7.45
CA ALA A 37 -5.07 -10.86 7.93
C ALA A 37 -5.97 -11.97 7.34
N ALA A 38 -7.20 -11.63 6.93
CA ALA A 38 -8.11 -12.56 6.26
C ALA A 38 -7.64 -12.95 4.85
N VAL A 39 -6.86 -12.09 4.18
CA VAL A 39 -6.41 -12.27 2.79
C VAL A 39 -4.92 -12.57 2.71
N ILE A 40 -4.13 -11.99 3.60
CA ILE A 40 -2.67 -12.03 3.60
C ILE A 40 -2.18 -12.63 4.91
N PRO A 41 -1.46 -13.76 4.88
CA PRO A 41 -0.85 -14.33 6.07
C PRO A 41 0.04 -13.31 6.79
N LYS A 42 -0.06 -13.27 8.11
CA LYS A 42 0.71 -12.34 8.95
C LYS A 42 2.23 -12.46 8.72
N SER A 43 2.73 -13.66 8.45
CA SER A 43 4.14 -13.92 8.11
C SER A 43 4.58 -13.22 6.83
N THR A 44 3.70 -13.09 5.83
CA THR A 44 4.01 -12.44 4.56
C THR A 44 3.72 -10.94 4.58
N PHE A 45 2.76 -10.49 5.39
CA PHE A 45 2.35 -9.10 5.46
C PHE A 45 3.52 -8.14 5.72
N PHE A 46 4.34 -8.39 6.74
CA PHE A 46 5.48 -7.51 7.06
C PHE A 46 6.53 -7.49 5.94
N ALA A 47 6.75 -8.61 5.25
CA ALA A 47 7.65 -8.67 4.10
C ALA A 47 7.12 -7.83 2.93
N LEU A 48 5.81 -7.84 2.69
CA LEU A 48 5.16 -7.02 1.66
C LEU A 48 5.25 -5.52 2.00
N LEU A 49 5.01 -5.14 3.26
CA LEU A 49 5.16 -3.75 3.69
C LEU A 49 6.59 -3.26 3.54
N TYR A 50 7.57 -4.09 3.88
CA TYR A 50 8.97 -3.74 3.69
C TYR A 50 9.28 -3.52 2.20
N LYS A 51 8.82 -4.42 1.32
CA LYS A 51 8.96 -4.24 -0.14
C LYS A 51 8.35 -2.92 -0.62
N LEU A 52 7.14 -2.59 -0.18
CA LEU A 52 6.48 -1.33 -0.54
C LEU A 52 7.24 -0.09 -0.05
N LYS A 53 7.76 -0.13 1.19
CA LYS A 53 8.59 0.95 1.74
C LYS A 53 9.90 1.11 0.96
N VAL A 54 10.51 0.00 0.55
CA VAL A 54 11.73 0.00 -0.27
C VAL A 54 11.45 0.56 -1.66
N ILE A 55 10.36 0.15 -2.32
CA ILE A 55 9.91 0.71 -3.60
C ILE A 55 9.71 2.23 -3.47
N GLY A 56 8.99 2.69 -2.45
CA GLY A 56 8.77 4.12 -2.20
C GLY A 56 10.05 4.92 -1.92
N ARG A 57 11.11 4.27 -1.40
CA ARG A 57 12.42 4.88 -1.17
C ARG A 57 13.33 4.86 -2.41
N ILE A 58 13.44 3.73 -3.10
CA ILE A 58 14.35 3.54 -4.25
C ILE A 58 13.96 4.46 -5.40
N VAL A 59 12.67 4.67 -5.63
CA VAL A 59 12.22 5.44 -6.80
C VAL A 59 12.38 6.96 -6.57
N SER A 60 12.76 7.42 -5.37
CA SER A 60 12.86 8.85 -5.11
C SER A 60 13.81 9.19 -3.94
N GLU A 61 15.07 9.45 -4.26
CA GLU A 61 16.05 10.01 -3.30
C GLU A 61 15.70 11.44 -2.85
N ARG A 62 14.76 12.13 -3.52
CA ARG A 62 14.37 13.53 -3.27
C ARG A 62 12.96 13.72 -2.70
N CYS A 63 12.17 12.66 -2.60
CA CYS A 63 10.79 12.69 -2.09
C CYS A 63 10.49 11.36 -1.40
N SER A 64 10.39 11.34 -0.06
CA SER A 64 9.92 10.15 0.63
C SER A 64 8.45 9.88 0.25
N PHE A 65 8.22 8.76 -0.44
CA PHE A 65 6.89 8.18 -0.57
C PHE A 65 6.69 7.25 0.62
N ASP A 66 6.32 7.82 1.76
CA ASP A 66 5.66 7.02 2.80
C ASP A 66 4.31 6.64 2.19
N LEU A 67 4.05 5.37 1.90
CA LEU A 67 2.82 4.92 1.24
C LEU A 67 1.68 4.68 2.24
N PHE A 68 2.05 4.40 3.48
CA PHE A 68 1.12 4.09 4.55
C PHE A 68 1.73 4.44 5.91
N THR A 69 0.84 4.67 6.88
CA THR A 69 1.16 4.80 8.29
C THR A 69 0.33 3.79 9.10
N PHE A 70 0.81 3.45 10.29
CA PHE A 70 0.05 2.62 11.21
C PHE A 70 -0.62 3.50 12.24
N GLU A 71 -1.91 3.31 12.44
CA GLU A 71 -2.65 3.91 13.53
C GLU A 71 -3.14 2.83 14.48
N ARG A 72 -2.96 3.03 15.79
CA ARG A 72 -3.52 2.16 16.81
C ARG A 72 -4.66 2.90 17.49
N THR A 73 -5.87 2.37 17.36
CA THR A 73 -7.05 2.90 18.04
C THR A 73 -7.50 1.92 19.11
N PHE A 74 -8.07 2.45 20.20
CA PHE A 74 -8.75 1.67 21.21
C PHE A 74 -10.25 1.79 20.95
N ASP A 75 -10.94 0.67 20.81
CA ASP A 75 -12.40 0.65 20.82
C ASP A 75 -12.92 0.97 22.23
N LEU A 76 -14.19 1.36 22.35
CA LEU A 76 -14.88 1.62 23.63
C LEU A 76 -14.84 0.40 24.58
N GLU A 77 -14.69 -0.82 24.03
CA GLU A 77 -14.46 -2.06 24.78
C GLU A 77 -12.97 -2.34 25.14
N GLN A 78 -12.08 -1.36 24.97
CA GLN A 78 -10.62 -1.49 25.15
C GLN A 78 -9.95 -2.56 24.25
N LYS A 79 -10.65 -3.07 23.24
CA LYS A 79 -10.06 -3.93 22.21
C LYS A 79 -9.10 -3.10 21.37
N ARG A 80 -7.84 -3.52 21.31
CA ARG A 80 -6.79 -2.88 20.51
C ARG A 80 -7.09 -3.15 19.03
N GLU A 81 -7.37 -2.10 18.28
CA GLU A 81 -7.50 -2.16 16.83
C GLU A 81 -6.25 -1.53 16.20
N VAL A 82 -5.64 -2.25 15.25
CA VAL A 82 -4.55 -1.72 14.44
C VAL A 82 -5.10 -1.46 13.05
N LYS A 83 -4.92 -0.24 12.56
CA LYS A 83 -5.34 0.20 11.24
C LYS A 83 -4.12 0.58 10.41
N LEU A 84 -4.21 0.31 9.12
CA LEU A 84 -3.24 0.72 8.14
C LEU A 84 -3.86 1.86 7.34
N MET A 85 -3.26 3.04 7.42
CA MET A 85 -3.74 4.28 6.81
C MET A 85 -2.93 4.57 5.57
N LYS A 86 -3.57 4.94 4.46
CA LYS A 86 -2.90 5.45 3.26
C LYS A 86 -2.38 6.86 3.54
N SER A 87 -1.17 7.15 3.08
CA SER A 87 -0.57 8.47 3.25
C SER A 87 -1.10 9.50 2.23
N ASN A 88 -0.44 10.65 2.14
CA ASN A 88 -0.73 11.69 1.14
C ASN A 88 -0.39 11.30 -0.32
N ALA A 89 0.12 10.08 -0.57
CA ALA A 89 0.27 9.56 -1.92
C ALA A 89 -1.04 8.91 -2.41
N LYS A 90 -1.55 9.37 -3.55
CA LYS A 90 -2.61 8.67 -4.29
C LYS A 90 -2.01 7.37 -4.85
N LEU A 91 -2.73 6.25 -4.70
CA LEU A 91 -2.41 4.97 -5.35
C LEU A 91 -3.60 4.57 -6.20
N GLU A 92 -3.33 4.27 -7.46
CA GLU A 92 -4.26 3.74 -8.46
C GLU A 92 -3.71 2.45 -9.07
N MET A 93 -4.61 1.56 -9.47
CA MET A 93 -4.26 0.35 -10.22
C MET A 93 -4.64 0.58 -11.69
N ALA A 94 -3.70 0.32 -12.60
CA ALA A 94 -3.93 0.39 -14.04
C ALA A 94 -3.66 -0.97 -14.68
N GLU A 95 -4.44 -1.32 -15.70
CA GLU A 95 -4.22 -2.51 -16.52
C GLU A 95 -4.09 -2.06 -17.99
N VAL A 96 -2.97 -2.40 -18.62
CA VAL A 96 -2.68 -2.07 -20.03
C VAL A 96 -2.16 -3.34 -20.69
N ASP A 97 -2.84 -3.80 -21.75
CA ASP A 97 -2.49 -5.02 -22.48
C ASP A 97 -2.28 -6.26 -21.58
N GLY A 98 -3.07 -6.38 -20.51
CA GLY A 98 -2.98 -7.47 -19.52
C GLY A 98 -1.83 -7.35 -18.51
N LEU A 99 -1.03 -6.28 -18.59
CA LEU A 99 -0.03 -5.92 -17.59
C LEU A 99 -0.65 -5.04 -16.51
N VAL A 100 -0.38 -5.37 -15.24
CA VAL A 100 -0.92 -4.63 -14.10
C VAL A 100 0.16 -3.69 -13.55
N PHE A 101 -0.23 -2.45 -13.29
CA PHE A 101 0.65 -1.41 -12.75
C PHE A 101 0.04 -0.78 -11.50
N ALA A 102 0.89 -0.55 -10.49
CA ALA A 102 0.57 0.32 -9.37
C ALA A 102 1.14 1.72 -9.64
N VAL A 103 0.26 2.71 -9.67
CA VAL A 103 0.61 4.11 -9.97
C VAL A 103 0.47 4.93 -8.70
N PHE A 104 1.59 5.46 -8.21
CA PHE A 104 1.63 6.32 -7.03
C PHE A 104 1.84 7.76 -7.45
N THR A 105 1.00 8.68 -6.96
CA THR A 105 1.08 10.11 -7.31
C THR A 105 1.06 10.96 -6.04
N LYS A 106 2.02 11.88 -5.89
CA LYS A 106 2.11 12.81 -4.76
C LYS A 106 2.29 14.24 -5.29
N GLN A 107 1.48 15.15 -4.77
CA GLN A 107 1.66 16.59 -5.02
C GLN A 107 2.73 17.13 -4.05
N ALA A 108 3.69 17.89 -4.58
CA ALA A 108 4.72 18.61 -3.83
C ALA A 108 4.44 20.11 -3.81
#